data_AF-A0A0U5F2Y3-F1
#
_entry.id   AF-A0A0U5F2Y3-F1
#
_cell.length_a   1.000
_cell.length_b   1.000
_cell.length_c   1.000
_cell.angle_alpha   90.00
_cell.angle_beta   90.00
_cell.angle_gamma   90.00
#
_symmetry.space_group_name_H-M   'P 1'
#
loop_
_entity.id
_entity.type
_entity.pdbx_description
1 polymer ?
#
loop_
_entity_poly.entity_id
_entity_poly.type
_entity_poly.pdbx_seq_one_letter_code
_entity_poly.pdbx_strand_id
1 'polypeptide(L)'
;MTDNFLQACKRNLTKLALCAVSLPAMSALMALPLHAQQATDHPRLTPARDAVIDYVFQPKPTEQDLKAGAKADTPVANRHVQVLYSGDGGLMRINYMTSMDGDQSRGAVIINRAAQEVLVIINDSRIFTRLVQQEGVRNPFLLDMSMQFTKMGSDVVAGQPCTTWQAVSAQGKALTCVTDDGFVLQQDGVDVDGLNGSLRAMKVAYDTIPVSAFEPPAGFQEVTPHSPRSDVSQPSTPGAGVGPTSSFPTSNGNPEGETR
;
A
#
# COMPACT_ATOMS: atom_id res chain seq x y z
N MET A 1 -52.61 45.78 -22.67
CA MET A 1 -53.93 45.87 -22.01
C MET A 1 -53.71 45.39 -20.59
N THR A 2 -53.36 46.32 -19.68
CA THR A 2 -54.29 47.00 -18.73
C THR A 2 -54.78 46.01 -17.68
N ASP A 3 -54.79 46.26 -16.37
CA ASP A 3 -54.54 47.47 -15.60
C ASP A 3 -54.44 47.07 -14.11
N ASN A 4 -53.64 47.84 -13.37
CA ASN A 4 -53.90 48.42 -12.04
C ASN A 4 -54.94 47.78 -11.09
N PHE A 5 -54.65 47.74 -9.78
CA PHE A 5 -55.30 48.63 -8.81
C PHE A 5 -54.61 48.62 -7.44
N LEU A 6 -54.01 49.76 -7.08
CA LEU A 6 -53.73 50.18 -5.70
C LEU A 6 -55.07 50.47 -5.00
N GLN A 7 -55.19 50.15 -3.70
CA GLN A 7 -55.99 51.02 -2.84
C GLN A 7 -55.43 51.12 -1.41
N ALA A 8 -55.17 52.37 -1.06
CA ALA A 8 -54.67 52.85 0.22
C ALA A 8 -55.76 52.86 1.30
N CYS A 9 -55.35 52.74 2.56
CA CYS A 9 -56.12 53.26 3.70
C CYS A 9 -55.23 54.19 4.54
N LYS A 10 -55.57 55.48 4.51
CA LYS A 10 -55.10 56.53 5.42
C LYS A 10 -56.01 56.58 6.65
N ARG A 11 -55.46 56.76 7.87
CA ARG A 11 -55.91 57.81 8.82
C ARG A 11 -55.15 57.84 10.17
N ASN A 12 -54.46 58.97 10.37
CA ASN A 12 -54.42 59.88 11.52
C ASN A 12 -54.00 59.46 12.95
N LEU A 13 -52.90 60.12 13.35
CA LEU A 13 -52.36 60.50 14.67
C LEU A 13 -53.39 60.76 15.80
N THR A 14 -53.07 60.34 17.04
CA THR A 14 -52.93 61.23 18.21
C THR A 14 -51.99 60.60 19.28
N LYS A 15 -51.30 61.47 20.03
CA LYS A 15 -50.07 61.31 20.83
C LYS A 15 -50.23 60.54 22.15
N LEU A 16 -49.18 59.83 22.61
CA LEU A 16 -48.59 59.97 23.97
C LEU A 16 -47.28 59.19 24.10
N ALA A 17 -46.32 59.78 24.81
CA ALA A 17 -44.93 59.40 24.91
C ALA A 17 -44.69 58.13 25.72
N LEU A 18 -43.69 57.33 25.32
CA LEU A 18 -42.78 56.63 26.23
C LEU A 18 -41.49 56.30 25.47
N CYS A 19 -40.34 56.70 26.04
CA CYS A 19 -39.03 56.35 25.55
C CYS A 19 -38.83 54.82 25.62
N ALA A 20 -38.65 54.18 24.48
CA ALA A 20 -38.03 52.86 24.41
C ALA A 20 -37.15 52.83 23.15
N VAL A 21 -35.85 52.67 23.36
CA VAL A 21 -34.85 52.48 22.32
C VAL A 21 -35.11 51.12 21.66
N SER A 22 -35.72 51.12 20.47
CA SER A 22 -35.87 49.92 19.65
C SER A 22 -34.70 49.83 18.66
N LEU A 23 -33.77 48.92 18.94
CA LEU A 23 -32.76 48.47 17.96
C LEU A 23 -33.47 47.80 16.77
N PRO A 24 -33.05 48.08 15.51
CA PRO A 24 -33.56 47.32 14.37
C PRO A 24 -32.97 45.91 14.40
N ALA A 25 -33.83 44.90 14.51
CA ALA A 25 -33.46 43.51 14.26
C ALA A 25 -33.22 43.34 12.75
N MET A 26 -31.96 43.43 12.32
CA MET A 26 -31.53 42.97 11.00
C MET A 26 -31.65 41.45 10.97
N SER A 27 -32.64 40.93 10.23
CA SER A 27 -32.70 39.52 9.85
C SER A 27 -31.55 39.20 8.89
N ALA A 28 -30.44 38.72 9.44
CA ALA A 28 -29.34 38.16 8.67
C ALA A 28 -29.73 36.74 8.20
N LEU A 29 -30.05 36.61 6.91
CA LEU A 29 -30.03 35.32 6.21
C LEU A 29 -28.59 34.80 6.22
N MET A 30 -28.26 33.95 7.18
CA MET A 30 -27.01 33.19 7.15
C MET A 30 -27.11 32.13 6.06
N ALA A 31 -26.62 32.45 4.86
CA ALA A 31 -26.28 31.46 3.86
C ALA A 31 -25.16 30.58 4.43
N LEU A 32 -25.50 29.37 4.86
CA LEU A 32 -24.52 28.34 5.17
C LEU A 32 -23.69 28.07 3.91
N PRO A 33 -22.36 28.19 3.95
CA PRO A 33 -21.55 27.76 2.82
C PRO A 33 -21.69 26.24 2.72
N LEU A 34 -22.33 25.77 1.64
CA LEU A 34 -22.12 24.42 1.16
C LEU A 34 -20.64 24.36 0.80
N HIS A 35 -19.84 23.75 1.69
CA HIS A 35 -18.48 23.36 1.34
C HIS A 35 -18.63 22.28 0.27
N ALA A 36 -18.55 22.67 -1.00
CA ALA A 36 -18.35 21.74 -2.09
C ALA A 36 -17.05 20.99 -1.76
N GLN A 37 -17.20 19.76 -1.27
CA GLN A 37 -16.09 18.87 -0.97
C GLN A 37 -15.34 18.70 -2.29
N GLN A 38 -14.17 19.34 -2.41
CA GLN A 38 -13.35 19.22 -3.60
C GLN A 38 -13.13 17.74 -3.82
N ALA A 39 -13.56 17.23 -4.98
CA ALA A 39 -13.27 15.86 -5.36
C ALA A 39 -11.74 15.73 -5.38
N THR A 40 -11.20 14.97 -4.43
CA THR A 40 -9.77 14.65 -4.44
C THR A 40 -9.50 13.83 -5.69
N ASP A 41 -8.44 14.17 -6.43
CA ASP A 41 -8.08 13.45 -7.67
C ASP A 41 -7.48 12.06 -7.39
N HIS A 42 -7.31 11.69 -6.13
CA HIS A 42 -6.74 10.42 -5.69
C HIS A 42 -7.34 9.97 -4.34
N PRO A 43 -7.29 8.68 -4.01
CA PRO A 43 -7.60 8.19 -2.67
C PRO A 43 -6.59 8.70 -1.64
N ARG A 44 -6.92 8.61 -0.35
CA ARG A 44 -5.90 8.71 0.69
C ARG A 44 -4.86 7.59 0.47
N LEU A 45 -3.59 7.97 0.41
CA LEU A 45 -2.49 7.06 0.04
C LEU A 45 -1.88 6.32 1.23
N THR A 46 -2.12 6.82 2.44
CA THR A 46 -1.53 6.31 3.67
C THR A 46 -2.60 6.13 4.72
N PRO A 47 -2.57 5.03 5.47
CA PRO A 47 -3.42 4.86 6.65
C PRO A 47 -3.36 6.06 7.59
N ALA A 48 -4.50 6.42 8.17
CA ALA A 48 -4.63 7.51 9.15
C ALA A 48 -5.21 7.03 10.48
N ARG A 49 -5.28 5.71 10.68
CA ARG A 49 -5.82 5.07 11.88
C ARG A 49 -5.12 3.75 12.14
N ASP A 50 -5.03 3.35 13.40
CA ASP A 50 -4.56 2.00 13.71
C ASP A 50 -5.60 0.98 13.22
N ALA A 51 -5.13 -0.09 12.58
CA ALA A 51 -5.99 -1.20 12.19
C ALA A 51 -5.22 -2.52 12.05
N VAL A 52 -5.92 -3.61 12.35
CA VAL A 52 -5.55 -4.98 11.99
C VAL A 52 -6.51 -5.46 10.92
N ILE A 53 -5.99 -5.86 9.77
CA ILE A 53 -6.81 -6.32 8.63
C ILE A 53 -6.33 -7.67 8.15
N ASP A 54 -7.24 -8.64 8.12
CA ASP A 54 -6.98 -9.97 7.56
C ASP A 54 -7.38 -9.99 6.08
N TYR A 55 -6.48 -10.45 5.22
CA TYR A 55 -6.64 -10.44 3.76
C TYR A 55 -6.44 -11.82 3.16
N VAL A 56 -7.26 -12.14 2.15
CA VAL A 56 -6.99 -13.23 1.22
C VAL A 56 -6.44 -12.64 -0.08
N PHE A 57 -5.29 -13.14 -0.50
CA PHE A 57 -4.69 -12.87 -1.79
C PHE A 57 -4.81 -14.10 -2.71
N GLN A 58 -5.36 -13.89 -3.90
CA GLN A 58 -5.56 -14.92 -4.92
C GLN A 58 -4.71 -14.55 -6.14
N PRO A 59 -3.47 -15.07 -6.23
CA PRO A 59 -2.60 -14.80 -7.36
C PRO A 59 -3.17 -15.39 -8.65
N LYS A 60 -2.89 -14.72 -9.77
CA LYS A 60 -2.99 -15.34 -11.09
C LYS A 60 -1.63 -15.92 -11.50
N PRO A 61 -1.60 -16.91 -12.41
CA PRO A 61 -0.34 -17.40 -12.99
C PRO A 61 0.48 -16.24 -13.57
N THR A 62 1.78 -16.23 -13.28
CA THR A 62 2.72 -15.25 -13.82
C THR A 62 2.98 -15.50 -15.31
N GLU A 63 3.57 -14.54 -16.03
CA GLU A 63 3.99 -14.78 -17.42
C GLU A 63 4.96 -15.97 -17.55
N GLN A 64 5.82 -16.18 -16.55
CA GLN A 64 6.74 -17.29 -16.53
C GLN A 64 5.99 -18.62 -16.40
N ASP A 65 4.98 -18.69 -15.54
CA ASP A 65 4.13 -19.87 -15.38
C ASP A 65 3.41 -20.19 -16.70
N LEU A 66 2.86 -19.16 -17.37
CA LEU A 66 2.20 -19.32 -18.66
C LEU A 66 3.18 -19.81 -19.75
N LYS A 67 4.41 -19.27 -19.79
CA LYS A 67 5.48 -19.73 -20.70
C LYS A 67 5.90 -21.17 -20.40
N ALA A 68 5.82 -21.61 -19.15
CA ALA A 68 6.05 -22.99 -18.73
C ALA A 68 4.83 -23.91 -18.99
N GLY A 69 3.76 -23.40 -19.60
CA GLY A 69 2.58 -24.18 -20.01
C GLY A 69 1.41 -24.17 -19.02
N ALA A 70 1.47 -23.37 -17.95
CA ALA A 70 0.29 -23.14 -17.12
C ALA A 70 -0.81 -22.45 -17.94
N LYS A 71 -2.06 -22.80 -17.68
CA LYS A 71 -3.20 -22.10 -18.26
C LYS A 71 -3.54 -20.88 -17.39
N ALA A 72 -4.21 -19.89 -17.97
CA ALA A 72 -4.60 -18.68 -17.24
C ALA A 72 -5.58 -18.95 -16.08
N ASP A 73 -6.30 -20.07 -16.13
CA ASP A 73 -7.23 -20.54 -15.11
C ASP A 73 -6.60 -21.55 -14.14
N THR A 74 -5.30 -21.84 -14.26
CA THR A 74 -4.60 -22.73 -13.31
C THR A 74 -4.73 -22.14 -11.90
N PRO A 75 -5.31 -22.87 -10.92
CA PRO A 75 -5.41 -22.39 -9.56
C PRO A 75 -4.03 -22.17 -8.94
N VAL A 76 -3.77 -20.97 -8.45
CA VAL A 76 -2.61 -20.68 -7.60
C VAL A 76 -3.08 -20.67 -6.15
N ALA A 77 -2.29 -21.22 -5.24
CA ALA A 77 -2.66 -21.28 -3.84
C ALA A 77 -2.90 -19.87 -3.27
N ASN A 78 -4.07 -19.70 -2.67
CA ASN A 78 -4.42 -18.48 -1.95
C ASN A 78 -3.43 -18.26 -0.81
N ARG A 79 -3.15 -16.98 -0.53
CA ARG A 79 -2.28 -16.58 0.57
C ARG A 79 -3.10 -15.78 1.57
N HIS A 80 -3.05 -16.19 2.83
CA HIS A 80 -3.63 -15.42 3.93
C HIS A 80 -2.54 -14.55 4.54
N VAL A 81 -2.83 -13.26 4.70
CA VAL A 81 -1.95 -12.33 5.40
C VAL A 81 -2.75 -11.48 6.36
N GLN A 82 -2.14 -11.15 7.50
CA GLN A 82 -2.67 -10.18 8.43
C GLN A 82 -1.78 -8.94 8.38
N VAL A 83 -2.38 -7.76 8.21
CA VAL A 83 -1.66 -6.50 8.12
C VAL A 83 -2.02 -5.62 9.30
N LEU A 84 -1.00 -5.17 10.02
CA LEU A 84 -1.11 -4.18 11.09
C LEU A 84 -0.64 -2.84 10.52
N TYR A 85 -1.43 -1.80 10.74
CA TYR A 85 -1.13 -0.43 10.31
C TYR A 85 -1.04 0.47 11.53
N SER A 86 0.01 1.31 11.61
CA SER A 86 0.01 2.40 12.58
C SER A 86 -0.85 3.56 12.09
N GLY A 87 -1.45 4.30 13.03
CA GLY A 87 -2.37 5.39 12.72
C GLY A 87 -1.71 6.63 12.12
N ASP A 88 -0.40 6.77 12.24
CA ASP A 88 0.37 7.78 11.51
C ASP A 88 0.74 7.33 10.08
N GLY A 89 0.42 6.08 9.70
CA GLY A 89 0.75 5.48 8.40
C GLY A 89 2.26 5.30 8.17
N GLY A 90 3.09 5.45 9.21
CA GLY A 90 4.55 5.34 9.15
C GLY A 90 5.06 3.91 9.26
N LEU A 91 4.32 3.05 9.98
CA LEU A 91 4.66 1.67 10.25
C LEU A 91 3.59 0.73 9.70
N MET A 92 4.04 -0.38 9.12
CA MET A 92 3.19 -1.47 8.67
C MET A 92 3.87 -2.79 9.01
N ARG A 93 3.10 -3.79 9.43
CA ARG A 93 3.57 -5.16 9.58
C ARG A 93 2.66 -6.11 8.81
N ILE A 94 3.23 -6.89 7.90
CA ILE A 94 2.55 -7.92 7.13
C ILE A 94 2.97 -9.28 7.68
N ASN A 95 2.07 -9.97 8.37
CA ASN A 95 2.26 -11.33 8.85
C ASN A 95 1.80 -12.33 7.78
N TYR A 96 2.67 -13.25 7.38
CA TYR A 96 2.33 -14.31 6.43
C TYR A 96 1.75 -15.51 7.17
N MET A 97 0.44 -15.56 7.30
CA MET A 97 -0.28 -16.54 8.11
C MET A 97 -0.11 -17.96 7.56
N THR A 98 -0.11 -18.95 8.46
CA THR A 98 -0.03 -20.38 8.08
C THR A 98 -1.39 -20.96 7.69
N SER A 99 -2.47 -20.39 8.21
CA SER A 99 -3.84 -20.81 7.89
C SER A 99 -4.82 -19.63 8.04
N MET A 100 -6.09 -19.85 7.70
CA MET A 100 -7.17 -18.86 7.88
C MET A 100 -7.55 -18.66 9.34
N ASP A 101 -7.44 -19.71 10.15
CA ASP A 101 -7.85 -19.73 11.55
C ASP A 101 -6.62 -19.87 12.45
N GLY A 102 -6.36 -18.86 13.27
CA GLY A 102 -5.26 -18.87 14.24
C GLY A 102 -4.33 -17.66 14.10
N ASP A 103 -3.33 -17.62 14.98
CA ASP A 103 -2.40 -16.49 15.16
C ASP A 103 -0.98 -16.81 14.65
N GLN A 104 -0.77 -18.00 14.09
CA GLN A 104 0.53 -18.44 13.62
C GLN A 104 0.88 -17.86 12.24
N SER A 105 2.10 -17.35 12.13
CA SER A 105 2.70 -16.87 10.88
C SER A 105 4.01 -17.58 10.59
N ARG A 106 4.35 -17.73 9.31
CA ARG A 106 5.65 -18.26 8.86
C ARG A 106 6.78 -17.23 8.99
N GLY A 107 6.40 -15.96 9.03
CA GLY A 107 7.30 -14.83 9.08
C GLY A 107 6.50 -13.54 8.94
N ALA A 108 7.21 -12.43 8.97
CA ALA A 108 6.62 -11.12 8.81
C ALA A 108 7.55 -10.17 8.05
N VAL A 109 6.95 -9.16 7.43
CA VAL A 109 7.68 -7.99 6.90
C VAL A 109 7.20 -6.76 7.66
N ILE A 110 8.13 -5.99 8.20
CA ILE A 110 7.84 -4.71 8.84
C ILE A 110 8.42 -3.60 7.97
N ILE A 111 7.60 -2.61 7.65
CA ILE A 111 7.96 -1.46 6.83
C ILE A 111 7.93 -0.24 7.74
N ASN A 112 9.06 0.47 7.80
CA ASN A 112 9.17 1.78 8.42
C ASN A 112 9.46 2.81 7.33
N ARG A 113 8.43 3.58 6.97
CA ARG A 113 8.50 4.53 5.84
C ARG A 113 9.34 5.76 6.18
N ALA A 114 9.30 6.21 7.44
CA ALA A 114 10.08 7.36 7.88
C ALA A 114 11.58 7.05 7.88
N ALA A 115 11.96 5.82 8.24
CA ALA A 115 13.36 5.37 8.22
C ALA A 115 13.80 4.73 6.89
N GLN A 116 12.90 4.63 5.90
CA GLN A 116 13.12 3.90 4.64
C GLN A 116 13.68 2.48 4.85
N GLU A 117 13.10 1.79 5.82
CA GLU A 117 13.61 0.54 6.34
C GLU A 117 12.58 -0.58 6.20
N VAL A 118 13.09 -1.76 5.84
CA VAL A 118 12.32 -3.00 5.79
C VAL A 118 13.00 -4.05 6.65
N LEU A 119 12.26 -4.61 7.60
CA LEU A 119 12.67 -5.78 8.35
C LEU A 119 11.97 -7.00 7.77
N VAL A 120 12.76 -8.03 7.45
CA VAL A 120 12.25 -9.35 7.05
C VAL A 120 12.49 -10.31 8.19
N ILE A 121 11.42 -10.93 8.70
CA ILE A 121 11.43 -11.82 9.86
C ILE A 121 11.10 -13.25 9.40
N ILE A 122 11.95 -14.21 9.77
CA ILE A 122 11.78 -15.63 9.48
C ILE A 122 11.60 -16.36 10.82
N ASN A 123 10.38 -16.85 11.08
CA ASN A 123 10.01 -17.36 12.40
C ASN A 123 10.72 -18.68 12.74
N ASP A 124 10.78 -19.62 11.79
CA ASP A 124 11.34 -20.97 12.02
C ASP A 124 12.80 -20.93 12.46
N SER A 125 13.59 -20.02 11.89
CA SER A 125 15.01 -19.84 12.23
C SER A 125 15.24 -18.81 13.34
N ARG A 126 14.20 -18.11 13.79
CA ARG A 126 14.29 -16.98 14.74
C ARG A 126 15.33 -15.93 14.33
N ILE A 127 15.33 -15.56 13.05
CA ILE A 127 16.22 -14.53 12.52
C ILE A 127 15.42 -13.40 11.90
N PHE A 128 16.04 -12.23 11.83
CA PHE A 128 15.56 -11.13 11.01
C PHE A 128 16.71 -10.46 10.27
N THR A 129 16.37 -9.76 9.20
CA THR A 129 17.29 -8.95 8.42
C THR A 129 16.72 -7.56 8.29
N ARG A 130 17.59 -6.55 8.41
CA ARG A 130 17.27 -5.16 8.14
C ARG A 130 17.81 -4.75 6.78
N LEU A 131 16.94 -4.18 5.96
CA LEU A 131 17.25 -3.65 4.64
C LEU A 131 16.94 -2.15 4.66
N VAL A 132 17.94 -1.33 4.37
CA VAL A 132 17.73 0.10 4.11
C VAL A 132 17.50 0.26 2.61
N GLN A 133 16.31 0.71 2.23
CA GLN A 133 15.99 0.93 0.83
C GLN A 133 16.23 2.40 0.47
N GLN A 134 16.98 2.63 -0.61
CA GLN A 134 17.18 3.98 -1.15
C GLN A 134 15.88 4.50 -1.80
N GLU A 135 15.07 3.57 -2.34
CA GLU A 135 13.78 3.85 -2.98
C GLU A 135 12.62 3.49 -2.04
N GLY A 136 11.45 4.09 -2.28
CA GLY A 136 10.26 3.82 -1.47
C GLY A 136 9.76 2.38 -1.60
N VAL A 137 9.34 1.79 -0.48
CA VAL A 137 8.81 0.42 -0.43
C VAL A 137 7.44 0.37 -1.11
N ARG A 138 7.36 -0.35 -2.23
CA ARG A 138 6.12 -0.67 -2.93
C ARG A 138 5.57 -1.99 -2.39
N ASN A 139 4.25 -2.03 -2.16
CA ASN A 139 3.51 -3.22 -1.74
C ASN A 139 2.02 -3.04 -2.08
N PRO A 140 1.25 -4.13 -2.25
CA PRO A 140 -0.18 -4.06 -2.61
C PRO A 140 -1.09 -3.38 -1.59
N PHE A 141 -0.59 -3.09 -0.38
CA PHE A 141 -1.34 -2.45 0.69
C PHE A 141 -1.08 -0.94 0.79
N LEU A 142 -0.17 -0.40 -0.04
CA LEU A 142 0.16 1.02 -0.12
C LEU A 142 -0.06 1.54 -1.53
N LEU A 143 -0.59 2.75 -1.60
CA LEU A 143 -0.73 3.51 -2.84
C LEU A 143 0.27 4.66 -2.84
N ASP A 144 0.63 5.14 -4.02
CA ASP A 144 1.57 6.26 -4.17
C ASP A 144 1.19 7.17 -5.35
N MET A 145 1.91 8.29 -5.46
CA MET A 145 1.67 9.31 -6.49
C MET A 145 2.30 9.01 -7.85
N SER A 146 3.00 7.88 -8.00
CA SER A 146 3.42 7.42 -9.33
C SER A 146 2.25 6.82 -10.12
N MET A 147 1.12 6.57 -9.47
CA MET A 147 -0.10 6.07 -10.08
C MET A 147 -1.04 7.19 -10.52
N GLN A 148 -1.84 6.91 -11.55
CA GLN A 148 -2.98 7.74 -11.94
C GLN A 148 -4.27 7.12 -11.43
N PHE A 149 -5.12 7.95 -10.82
CA PHE A 149 -6.36 7.50 -10.20
C PHE A 149 -7.57 8.06 -10.95
N THR A 150 -8.59 7.22 -11.13
CA THR A 150 -9.90 7.64 -11.62
C THR A 150 -10.96 7.08 -10.69
N LYS A 151 -11.79 7.96 -10.13
CA LYS A 151 -12.89 7.54 -9.25
C LYS A 151 -13.95 6.80 -10.06
N MET A 152 -14.27 5.58 -9.66
CA MET A 152 -15.20 4.69 -10.36
C MET A 152 -16.56 4.56 -9.65
N GLY A 153 -16.59 4.75 -8.33
CA GLY A 153 -17.80 4.60 -7.54
C GLY A 153 -17.51 4.37 -6.07
N SER A 154 -18.42 3.70 -5.37
CA SER A 154 -18.29 3.32 -3.96
C SER A 154 -18.76 1.88 -3.77
N ASP A 155 -18.22 1.22 -2.75
CA ASP A 155 -18.54 -0.16 -2.38
C ASP A 155 -18.43 -0.36 -0.86
N VAL A 156 -18.77 -1.55 -0.37
CA VAL A 156 -18.59 -1.98 1.02
C VAL A 156 -17.85 -3.31 1.06
N VAL A 157 -16.68 -3.34 1.68
CA VAL A 157 -15.83 -4.55 1.80
C VAL A 157 -15.54 -4.81 3.27
N ALA A 158 -15.71 -6.07 3.72
CA ALA A 158 -15.58 -6.45 5.14
C ALA A 158 -16.38 -5.55 6.10
N GLY A 159 -17.56 -5.09 5.67
CA GLY A 159 -18.43 -4.18 6.43
C GLY A 159 -17.97 -2.73 6.47
N GLN A 160 -16.89 -2.36 5.76
CA GLN A 160 -16.36 -0.99 5.73
C GLN A 160 -16.69 -0.31 4.40
N PRO A 161 -17.19 0.94 4.42
CA PRO A 161 -17.39 1.71 3.20
C PRO A 161 -16.06 2.09 2.57
N CYS A 162 -15.99 2.02 1.24
CA CYS A 162 -14.81 2.44 0.49
C CYS A 162 -15.21 3.08 -0.85
N THR A 163 -14.31 3.89 -1.38
CA THR A 163 -14.40 4.43 -2.74
C THR A 163 -13.63 3.53 -3.68
N THR A 164 -14.25 3.14 -4.80
CA THR A 164 -13.60 2.36 -5.85
C THR A 164 -12.87 3.29 -6.80
N TRP A 165 -11.60 3.01 -7.03
CA TRP A 165 -10.71 3.74 -7.93
C TRP A 165 -10.15 2.78 -8.97
N GLN A 166 -10.00 3.25 -10.21
CA GLN A 166 -9.08 2.66 -11.16
C GLN A 166 -7.72 3.29 -10.93
N ALA A 167 -6.72 2.47 -10.59
CA ALA A 167 -5.33 2.86 -10.45
C ALA A 167 -4.54 2.35 -11.67
N VAL A 168 -3.75 3.23 -12.28
CA VAL A 168 -2.88 2.90 -13.41
C VAL A 168 -1.43 3.21 -13.02
N SER A 169 -0.57 2.20 -13.10
CA SER A 169 0.87 2.28 -12.82
C SER A 169 1.69 1.96 -14.07
N ALA A 170 3.01 1.98 -13.97
CA ALA A 170 3.89 1.52 -15.04
C ALA A 170 3.78 0.00 -15.29
N GLN A 171 3.36 -0.76 -14.27
CA GLN A 171 3.25 -2.21 -14.30
C GLN A 171 1.91 -2.67 -14.89
N GLY A 172 0.85 -1.88 -14.73
CA GLY A 172 -0.46 -2.23 -15.26
C GLY A 172 -1.59 -1.41 -14.65
N LYS A 173 -2.75 -2.03 -14.53
CA LYS A 173 -3.97 -1.40 -14.02
C LYS A 173 -4.65 -2.31 -13.02
N ALA A 174 -5.23 -1.70 -11.99
CA ALA A 174 -6.04 -2.37 -11.00
C ALA A 174 -7.28 -1.55 -10.66
N LEU A 175 -8.37 -2.23 -10.31
CA LEU A 175 -9.46 -1.64 -9.55
C LEU A 175 -9.14 -1.81 -8.06
N THR A 176 -9.20 -0.74 -7.29
CA THR A 176 -8.91 -0.75 -5.85
C THR A 176 -10.03 -0.08 -5.07
N CYS A 177 -10.46 -0.67 -3.95
CA CYS A 177 -11.43 -0.06 -3.05
C CYS A 177 -10.70 0.45 -1.81
N VAL A 178 -10.74 1.75 -1.58
CA VAL A 178 -9.97 2.43 -0.52
C VAL A 178 -10.91 3.16 0.44
N THR A 179 -10.74 2.96 1.75
CA THR A 179 -11.50 3.70 2.78
C THR A 179 -11.07 5.16 2.86
N ASP A 180 -11.88 5.99 3.53
CA ASP A 180 -11.51 7.38 3.84
C ASP A 180 -10.27 7.49 4.75
N ASP A 181 -10.03 6.45 5.56
CA ASP A 181 -8.84 6.28 6.40
C ASP A 181 -7.60 5.80 5.62
N GLY A 182 -7.74 5.44 4.33
CA GLY A 182 -6.63 5.09 3.45
C GLY A 182 -6.26 3.61 3.43
N PHE A 183 -7.14 2.72 3.90
CA PHE A 183 -6.92 1.28 3.81
C PHE A 183 -7.40 0.75 2.45
N VAL A 184 -6.53 0.01 1.76
CA VAL A 184 -6.90 -0.76 0.57
C VAL A 184 -7.64 -2.03 1.02
N LEU A 185 -8.94 -2.11 0.80
CA LEU A 185 -9.76 -3.26 1.22
C LEU A 185 -9.93 -4.31 0.13
N GLN A 186 -9.85 -3.91 -1.13
CA GLN A 186 -9.93 -4.83 -2.25
C GLN A 186 -9.06 -4.30 -3.38
N GLN A 187 -8.45 -5.21 -4.12
CA GLN A 187 -7.76 -4.90 -5.35
C GLN A 187 -7.93 -6.02 -6.36
N ASP A 188 -8.18 -5.70 -7.62
CA ASP A 188 -8.29 -6.65 -8.72
C ASP A 188 -7.50 -6.15 -9.93
N GLY A 189 -6.51 -6.92 -10.38
CA GLY A 189 -5.67 -6.58 -11.53
C GLY A 189 -4.18 -6.66 -11.22
N VAL A 190 -3.40 -5.81 -11.88
CA VAL A 190 -1.95 -5.72 -11.69
C VAL A 190 -1.65 -4.55 -10.76
N ASP A 191 -0.98 -4.86 -9.65
CA ASP A 191 -0.59 -3.86 -8.67
C ASP A 191 0.71 -3.11 -9.03
N VAL A 192 1.18 -2.28 -8.11
CA VAL A 192 2.40 -1.48 -8.28
C VAL A 192 3.69 -2.31 -8.30
N ASP A 193 3.65 -3.53 -7.79
CA ASP A 193 4.76 -4.48 -7.83
C ASP A 193 4.72 -5.37 -9.08
N GLY A 194 3.67 -5.23 -9.90
CA GLY A 194 3.44 -6.06 -11.08
C GLY A 194 2.81 -7.41 -10.76
N LEU A 195 2.39 -7.61 -9.51
CA LEU A 195 1.71 -8.83 -9.10
C LEU A 195 0.26 -8.78 -9.59
N ASN A 196 -0.11 -9.76 -10.41
CA ASN A 196 -1.44 -9.90 -10.97
C ASN A 196 -2.27 -10.85 -10.09
N GLY A 197 -3.45 -10.41 -9.68
CA GLY A 197 -4.32 -11.21 -8.83
C GLY A 197 -5.52 -10.44 -8.29
N SER A 198 -6.14 -11.01 -7.26
CA SER A 198 -7.09 -10.31 -6.41
C SER A 198 -6.60 -10.29 -4.97
N LEU A 199 -6.86 -9.19 -4.29
CA LEU A 199 -6.68 -9.00 -2.86
C LEU A 199 -8.04 -8.61 -2.29
N ARG A 200 -8.46 -9.22 -1.19
CA ARG A 200 -9.70 -8.84 -0.50
C ARG A 200 -9.55 -8.95 1.01
N ALA A 201 -9.92 -7.88 1.71
CA ALA A 201 -10.06 -7.86 3.15
C ALA A 201 -11.24 -8.74 3.56
N MET A 202 -10.98 -9.61 4.54
CA MET A 202 -11.96 -10.51 5.13
C MET A 202 -12.51 -9.93 6.44
N LYS A 203 -11.65 -9.24 7.19
CA LYS A 203 -11.96 -8.65 8.48
C LYS A 203 -11.14 -7.39 8.69
N VAL A 204 -11.77 -6.36 9.24
CA VAL A 204 -11.12 -5.11 9.67
C VAL A 204 -11.40 -4.93 11.16
N ALA A 205 -10.36 -4.70 11.96
CA ALA A 205 -10.45 -4.36 13.36
C ALA A 205 -9.69 -3.05 13.62
N TYR A 206 -10.40 -2.05 14.15
CA TYR A 206 -9.82 -0.75 14.50
C TYR A 206 -9.46 -0.70 15.97
N ASP A 207 -8.26 -1.18 16.29
CA ASP A 207 -7.74 -1.25 17.65
C ASP A 207 -6.40 -0.52 17.73
N THR A 208 -6.08 0.02 18.92
CA THR A 208 -4.74 0.59 19.16
C THR A 208 -3.69 -0.51 19.08
N ILE A 209 -2.64 -0.28 18.29
CA ILE A 209 -1.55 -1.24 18.11
C ILE A 209 -0.34 -0.77 18.93
N PRO A 210 0.19 -1.59 19.85
CA PRO A 210 1.38 -1.22 20.61
C PRO A 210 2.60 -1.11 19.67
N VAL A 211 3.48 -0.15 19.93
CA VAL A 211 4.69 0.07 19.13
C VAL A 211 5.57 -1.18 19.00
N SER A 212 5.59 -2.04 20.03
CA SER A 212 6.32 -3.31 20.03
C SER A 212 5.83 -4.32 18.98
N ALA A 213 4.61 -4.14 18.45
CA ALA A 213 4.12 -4.94 17.33
C ALA A 213 4.92 -4.69 16.04
N PHE A 214 5.57 -3.52 15.93
CA PHE A 214 6.41 -3.12 14.80
C PHE A 214 7.90 -3.31 15.06
N GLU A 215 8.27 -4.14 16.04
CA GLU A 215 9.64 -4.51 16.35
C GLU A 215 9.90 -5.99 15.99
N PRO A 216 11.17 -6.40 15.76
CA PRO A 216 11.52 -7.82 15.72
C PRO A 216 11.09 -8.52 17.01
N PRO A 217 10.57 -9.76 16.95
CA PRO A 217 10.22 -10.51 18.15
C PRO A 217 11.43 -10.74 19.05
N ALA A 218 11.19 -10.76 20.37
CA ALA A 218 12.26 -10.95 21.35
C ALA A 218 13.08 -12.23 21.12
N GLY A 219 14.40 -12.08 21.23
CA GLY A 219 15.37 -13.17 21.07
C GLY A 219 15.54 -13.66 19.63
N PHE A 220 15.02 -12.95 18.64
CA PHE A 220 15.44 -13.15 17.25
C PHE A 220 16.82 -12.54 17.03
N GLN A 221 17.60 -13.15 16.16
CA GLN A 221 18.96 -12.69 15.83
C GLN A 221 18.94 -11.90 14.51
N GLU A 222 19.59 -10.74 14.50
CA GLU A 222 19.81 -10.00 13.27
C GLU A 222 20.88 -10.70 12.43
N VAL A 223 20.61 -10.90 11.14
CA VAL A 223 21.59 -11.41 10.18
C VAL A 223 21.74 -10.41 9.04
N THR A 224 22.99 -10.12 8.68
CA THR A 224 23.33 -9.23 7.57
C THR A 224 23.34 -10.03 6.26
N PRO A 225 22.56 -9.64 5.24
CA PRO A 225 22.62 -10.26 3.92
C PRO A 225 24.04 -10.10 3.37
N HIS A 226 24.68 -11.20 3.06
CA HIS A 226 25.96 -11.14 2.35
C HIS A 226 25.63 -10.91 0.88
N SER A 227 25.87 -9.70 0.37
CA SER A 227 25.91 -9.49 -1.07
C SER A 227 27.00 -10.39 -1.65
N PRO A 228 26.75 -11.19 -2.70
CA PRO A 228 27.83 -11.85 -3.41
C PRO A 228 28.75 -10.77 -3.94
N ARG A 229 29.97 -10.75 -3.41
CA ARG A 229 31.02 -9.80 -3.76
C ARG A 229 31.42 -10.08 -5.21
N SER A 230 31.11 -9.19 -6.13
CA SER A 230 31.69 -9.17 -7.47
C SER A 230 33.15 -8.70 -7.39
N ASP A 231 34.00 -9.41 -6.63
CA ASP A 231 35.43 -9.15 -6.56
C ASP A 231 36.17 -10.16 -7.45
N VAL A 232 36.22 -9.87 -8.74
CA VAL A 232 37.39 -10.22 -9.57
C VAL A 232 37.73 -9.02 -10.45
N SER A 233 38.33 -8.01 -9.83
CA SER A 233 39.10 -6.97 -10.53
C SER A 233 40.46 -6.84 -9.83
N GLN A 234 41.41 -7.63 -10.32
CA GLN A 234 42.83 -7.33 -10.56
C GLN A 234 43.64 -6.58 -9.48
N PRO A 235 44.77 -7.14 -9.01
CA PRO A 235 45.90 -6.35 -8.54
C PRO A 235 46.85 -6.02 -9.70
N SER A 236 47.06 -4.74 -9.94
CA SER A 236 48.20 -4.24 -10.69
C SER A 236 49.35 -3.93 -9.73
N THR A 237 50.54 -4.49 -9.99
CA THR A 237 51.82 -3.85 -9.65
C THR A 237 52.95 -4.42 -10.52
N PRO A 238 53.82 -3.57 -11.12
CA PRO A 238 54.92 -4.00 -11.97
C PRO A 238 56.22 -4.19 -11.17
N GLY A 239 56.98 -5.26 -11.43
CA GLY A 239 58.31 -5.47 -10.87
C GLY A 239 58.89 -6.85 -11.16
N ALA A 240 60.05 -6.88 -11.81
CA ALA A 240 60.73 -8.03 -12.39
C ALA A 240 61.25 -9.08 -11.39
N GLY A 241 61.29 -10.36 -11.83
CA GLY A 241 62.07 -11.42 -11.16
C GLY A 241 61.72 -12.84 -11.59
N VAL A 242 62.50 -13.37 -12.54
CA VAL A 242 62.88 -14.79 -12.84
C VAL A 242 62.10 -15.97 -12.18
N GLY A 243 61.67 -16.94 -13.00
CA GLY A 243 60.91 -18.18 -12.64
C GLY A 243 61.70 -19.28 -11.89
N PRO A 244 61.40 -20.61 -12.01
CA PRO A 244 60.44 -21.31 -12.89
C PRO A 244 59.63 -22.48 -12.23
N THR A 245 58.88 -23.23 -13.06
CA THR A 245 58.29 -24.59 -12.86
C THR A 245 57.04 -24.68 -11.95
N SER A 246 55.96 -25.41 -12.24
CA SER A 246 55.76 -26.60 -13.09
C SER A 246 54.26 -26.86 -13.36
N SER A 247 53.98 -27.34 -14.58
CA SER A 247 52.96 -28.33 -15.00
C SER A 247 51.45 -28.19 -14.65
N PHE A 248 50.69 -27.89 -15.71
CA PHE A 248 49.39 -28.45 -16.14
C PHE A 248 49.28 -30.00 -16.01
N PRO A 249 48.09 -30.67 -16.02
CA PRO A 249 47.06 -30.40 -17.04
C PRO A 249 45.57 -30.53 -16.69
N THR A 250 44.82 -29.79 -17.50
CA THR A 250 43.44 -29.97 -17.96
C THR A 250 43.19 -31.35 -18.57
N SER A 251 42.02 -31.92 -18.31
CA SER A 251 41.37 -32.88 -19.21
C SER A 251 39.88 -32.57 -19.25
N ASN A 252 39.43 -32.11 -20.41
CA ASN A 252 38.04 -32.05 -20.86
C ASN A 252 38.06 -32.60 -22.29
N GLY A 253 37.08 -33.43 -22.66
CA GLY A 253 36.72 -33.65 -24.07
C GLY A 253 36.74 -35.10 -24.54
N ASN A 254 35.53 -35.68 -24.50
CA ASN A 254 34.85 -36.63 -25.39
C ASN A 254 35.58 -37.42 -26.52
N PRO A 255 35.03 -38.60 -26.89
CA PRO A 255 35.62 -39.56 -27.83
C PRO A 255 35.18 -39.33 -29.27
N GLU A 256 36.09 -39.59 -30.21
CA GLU A 256 35.92 -39.91 -31.65
C GLU A 256 37.37 -39.91 -32.18
N GLY A 257 37.89 -40.85 -32.94
CA GLY A 257 37.34 -41.73 -33.96
C GLY A 257 38.54 -42.08 -34.84
N GLU A 258 38.83 -43.37 -34.89
CA GLU A 258 39.93 -44.04 -35.57
C GLU A 258 39.95 -43.77 -37.09
N THR A 259 41.10 -43.43 -37.69
CA THR A 259 41.73 -44.20 -38.79
C THR A 259 42.90 -43.48 -39.49
N ARG A 260 43.99 -44.25 -39.61
CA ARG A 260 45.05 -44.28 -40.64
C ARG A 260 46.29 -43.39 -40.50
#